data_AF-A0A3D1BJM6-F1
#
_entry.id   AF-A0A3D1BJM6-F1
#
_cell.length_a   1.000
_cell.length_b   1.000
_cell.length_c   1.000
_cell.angle_alpha   90.00
_cell.angle_beta   90.00
_cell.angle_gamma   90.00
#
_symmetry.space_group_name_H-M   'P 1'
#
loop_
_entity.id
_entity.type
_entity.pdbx_description
1 polymer ?
#
loop_
_entity_poly.entity_id
_entity_poly.type
_entity_poly.pdbx_seq_one_letter_code
_entity_poly.pdbx_strand_id
1 'polypeptide(L)'
;MDDKRNFLIGVIITLSTIIIGLISYIVYSEYIIQNRIPQRCPYQGWSYEDKESFDAGDGCNTCVCNNGIIVCTEMVCEELNLEGN
;
A
#
# COMPACT_ATOMS: atom_id res chain seq x y z
N MET A 1 -49.34 -21.70 10.61
CA MET A 1 -48.01 -21.67 11.29
C MET A 1 -46.88 -21.88 10.29
N ASP A 2 -47.12 -22.67 9.25
CA ASP A 2 -46.12 -22.99 8.22
C ASP A 2 -45.80 -21.84 7.25
N ASP A 3 -46.77 -21.00 6.88
CA ASP A 3 -46.54 -19.86 5.98
C ASP A 3 -45.60 -18.80 6.58
N LYS A 4 -45.76 -18.51 7.88
CA LYS A 4 -44.87 -17.59 8.61
C LYS A 4 -43.44 -18.16 8.69
N ARG A 5 -43.30 -19.48 8.87
CA ARG A 5 -42.01 -20.16 8.90
C ARG A 5 -41.31 -20.10 7.54
N ASN A 6 -42.04 -20.32 6.46
CA ASN A 6 -41.50 -20.24 5.10
C ASN A 6 -41.10 -18.81 4.72
N PHE A 7 -41.92 -17.82 5.10
CA PHE A 7 -41.58 -16.40 4.94
C PHE A 7 -40.31 -16.03 5.70
N LEU A 8 -40.18 -16.45 6.97
CA LEU A 8 -38.99 -16.22 7.79
C LEU A 8 -37.74 -16.88 7.19
N ILE A 9 -37.85 -18.11 6.69
CA ILE A 9 -36.74 -18.80 6.00
C ILE A 9 -36.30 -18.00 4.77
N GLY A 10 -37.24 -17.51 3.97
CA GLY A 10 -36.94 -16.66 2.81
C GLY A 10 -36.19 -15.40 3.19
N VAL A 11 -36.62 -14.70 4.24
CA VAL A 11 -35.95 -13.50 4.75
C VAL A 11 -34.55 -13.81 5.29
N ILE A 12 -34.36 -14.92 6.00
CA ILE A 12 -33.04 -15.31 6.52
C ILE A 12 -32.07 -15.60 5.37
N ILE A 13 -32.52 -16.31 4.33
CA ILE A 13 -31.68 -16.65 3.17
C ILE A 13 -31.26 -15.38 2.44
N THR A 14 -32.19 -14.45 2.17
CA THR A 14 -31.86 -13.20 1.46
C THR A 14 -30.92 -12.33 2.27
N LEU A 15 -31.12 -12.22 3.58
CA LEU A 15 -30.20 -11.49 4.45
C LEU A 15 -28.82 -12.16 4.49
N SER A 16 -28.76 -13.49 4.51
CA SER A 16 -27.51 -14.23 4.52
C SER A 16 -26.70 -14.02 3.24
N THR A 17 -27.33 -14.05 2.06
CA THR A 17 -26.62 -13.83 0.80
C THR A 17 -26.14 -12.39 0.65
N ILE A 18 -26.94 -11.41 1.11
CA ILE A 18 -26.52 -10.01 1.16
C ILE A 18 -25.31 -9.85 2.08
N ILE A 19 -25.35 -10.44 3.28
CA ILE A 19 -24.24 -10.37 4.24
C ILE A 19 -22.98 -11.02 3.67
N ILE A 20 -23.09 -12.20 3.07
CA ILE A 20 -21.95 -12.89 2.44
C ILE A 20 -21.37 -12.04 1.30
N GLY A 21 -22.21 -11.43 0.47
CA GLY A 21 -21.77 -10.54 -0.61
C GLY A 21 -21.04 -9.30 -0.08
N LEU A 22 -21.58 -8.66 0.97
CA LEU A 22 -20.96 -7.51 1.61
C LEU A 22 -19.61 -7.87 2.26
N ILE A 23 -19.54 -8.98 3.00
CA ILE A 23 -18.29 -9.47 3.58
C ILE A 23 -17.27 -9.78 2.48
N SER A 24 -17.69 -10.47 1.41
CA SER A 24 -16.80 -10.77 0.29
C SER A 24 -16.30 -9.50 -0.38
N TYR A 25 -17.14 -8.49 -0.55
CA TYR A 25 -16.75 -7.20 -1.11
C TYR A 25 -15.79 -6.42 -0.20
N ILE A 26 -16.03 -6.41 1.12
CA ILE A 26 -15.16 -5.77 2.10
C ILE A 26 -13.79 -6.46 2.10
N VAL A 27 -13.75 -7.79 2.23
CA VAL A 27 -12.50 -8.57 2.19
C VAL A 27 -11.78 -8.38 0.86
N TYR A 28 -12.50 -8.38 -0.27
CA TYR A 28 -11.92 -8.09 -1.57
C TYR A 28 -11.31 -6.68 -1.62
N SER A 29 -12.03 -5.68 -1.14
CA SER A 29 -11.59 -4.28 -1.14
C SER A 29 -10.38 -4.05 -0.23
N GLU A 30 -10.37 -4.63 0.98
CA GLU A 30 -9.25 -4.54 1.91
C GLU A 30 -8.00 -5.28 1.38
N TYR A 31 -8.19 -6.45 0.78
CA TYR A 31 -7.11 -7.20 0.12
C TYR A 31 -6.53 -6.42 -1.07
N ILE A 32 -7.36 -5.82 -1.93
CA ILE A 32 -6.88 -5.09 -3.10
C ILE A 32 -6.13 -3.81 -2.71
N ILE A 33 -6.62 -3.07 -1.71
CA ILE A 33 -6.03 -1.77 -1.35
C ILE A 33 -4.66 -1.92 -0.68
N GLN A 34 -4.42 -2.99 0.07
CA GLN A 34 -3.09 -3.24 0.65
C GLN A 34 -2.15 -3.97 -0.32
N ASN A 35 -2.67 -4.87 -1.18
CA ASN A 35 -1.82 -5.78 -1.94
C ASN A 35 -1.58 -5.36 -3.41
N ARG A 36 -2.30 -4.35 -3.94
CA ARG A 36 -2.11 -3.84 -5.31
C ARG A 36 -1.65 -2.39 -5.42
N ILE A 37 -1.63 -1.64 -4.33
CA ILE A 37 -1.10 -0.28 -4.33
C ILE A 37 0.34 -0.38 -3.84
N PRO A 38 1.36 -0.36 -4.73
CA PRO A 38 2.73 -0.23 -4.28
C PRO A 38 2.81 1.02 -3.42
N GLN A 39 3.18 0.85 -2.16
CA GLN A 39 3.27 1.94 -1.20
C GLN A 39 4.41 2.86 -1.65
N ARG A 40 4.06 3.99 -2.25
CA ARG A 40 5.03 4.95 -2.77
C ARG A 40 5.67 5.73 -1.64
N CYS A 41 6.93 6.10 -1.83
CA CYS A 41 7.70 6.85 -0.85
C CYS A 41 7.84 8.32 -1.27
N PRO A 42 7.36 9.28 -0.47
CA PRO A 42 7.63 10.69 -0.71
C PRO A 42 9.05 11.05 -0.27
N TYR A 43 9.88 11.54 -1.18
CA TYR A 43 11.24 12.00 -0.89
C TYR A 43 11.58 13.27 -1.67
N GLN A 44 11.99 14.33 -0.98
CA GLN A 44 12.40 15.61 -1.58
C GLN A 44 11.42 16.16 -2.65
N GLY A 45 10.11 15.94 -2.45
CA GLY A 45 9.06 16.39 -3.38
C GLY A 45 8.70 15.40 -4.50
N TRP A 46 9.41 14.28 -4.60
CA TRP A 46 9.14 13.20 -5.54
C TRP A 46 8.41 12.04 -4.88
N SER A 47 7.77 11.18 -5.69
CA SER A 47 7.05 9.99 -5.23
C SER A 47 7.60 8.76 -5.95
N TYR A 48 8.42 7.99 -5.22
CA TYR A 48 9.12 6.81 -5.72
C TYR A 48 8.27 5.55 -5.54
N GLU A 49 8.31 4.62 -6.48
CA GLU A 49 7.59 3.34 -6.43
C GLU A 49 8.23 2.37 -5.44
N ASP A 50 7.45 1.40 -4.92
CA ASP A 50 8.02 0.36 -4.05
C ASP A 50 9.13 -0.40 -4.79
N LYS A 51 10.24 -0.62 -4.06
CA LYS A 51 11.51 -1.19 -4.54
C LYS A 51 12.31 -0.33 -5.51
N GLU A 52 11.86 0.89 -5.80
CA GLU A 52 12.67 1.83 -6.58
C GLU A 52 13.88 2.30 -5.78
N SER A 53 15.06 2.21 -6.40
CA SER A 53 16.31 2.76 -5.87
C SER A 53 16.64 4.07 -6.57
N PHE A 54 17.11 5.05 -5.81
CA PHE A 54 17.42 6.41 -6.30
C PHE A 54 18.55 7.05 -5.50
N ASP A 55 19.22 8.05 -6.09
CA ASP A 55 20.27 8.81 -5.41
C ASP A 55 19.69 9.72 -4.31
N ALA A 56 20.36 9.80 -3.16
CA ALA A 56 19.93 10.65 -2.03
C ALA A 56 20.12 12.16 -2.32
N GLY A 57 20.82 12.50 -3.40
CA GLY A 57 21.13 13.89 -3.79
C GLY A 57 22.35 14.48 -3.08
N ASP A 58 22.99 13.73 -2.18
CA ASP A 58 24.25 14.10 -1.52
C ASP A 58 25.51 13.64 -2.28
N GLY A 59 25.32 12.99 -3.44
CA GLY A 59 26.40 12.58 -4.34
C GLY A 59 27.08 11.26 -3.97
N CYS A 60 26.70 10.62 -2.86
CA CYS A 60 27.25 9.31 -2.51
C CYS A 60 26.20 8.30 -2.06
N ASN A 61 25.19 8.70 -1.30
CA ASN A 61 24.22 7.77 -0.75
C ASN A 61 23.15 7.38 -1.77
N THR A 62 22.69 6.14 -1.66
CA THR A 62 21.56 5.61 -2.42
C THR A 62 20.46 5.22 -1.46
N CYS A 63 19.22 5.52 -1.85
CA CYS A 63 18.02 5.18 -1.12
C CYS A 63 17.20 4.15 -1.89
N VAL A 64 16.40 3.37 -1.17
CA VAL A 64 15.39 2.47 -1.72
C VAL A 64 14.06 2.72 -1.04
N CYS A 65 12.99 2.80 -1.83
CA CYS A 65 11.64 2.78 -1.30
C CYS A 65 11.26 1.34 -0.94
N ASN A 66 10.88 1.10 0.31
CA ASN A 66 10.46 -0.20 0.80
C ASN A 66 9.15 -0.05 1.56
N ASN A 67 8.06 -0.38 0.86
CA ASN A 67 6.71 -0.39 1.37
C ASN A 67 6.31 0.93 2.06
N GLY A 68 6.55 2.06 1.37
CA GLY A 68 6.26 3.40 1.86
C GLY A 68 7.33 3.98 2.81
N ILE A 69 8.39 3.23 3.12
CA ILE A 69 9.51 3.65 3.96
C ILE A 69 10.75 3.83 3.11
N ILE A 70 11.49 4.92 3.32
CA ILE A 70 12.75 5.18 2.63
C ILE A 70 13.89 4.62 3.48
N VAL A 71 14.76 3.83 2.87
CA VAL A 71 15.96 3.28 3.50
C VAL A 71 17.16 3.69 2.67
N CYS A 72 18.09 4.44 3.25
CA CYS A 72 19.29 4.91 2.57
C CYS A 72 20.55 4.24 3.13
N THR A 73 21.60 4.21 2.32
CA THR A 73 22.95 3.98 2.83
C THR A 73 23.40 5.14 3.73
N GLU A 74 24.33 4.88 4.63
CA GLU A 74 24.91 5.88 5.54
C GLU A 74 26.43 5.98 5.30
N MET A 75 26.80 6.33 4.09
CA MET A 75 28.19 6.62 3.74
C MET A 75 28.52 8.06 4.11
N VAL A 76 29.72 8.25 4.63
CA VAL A 76 30.30 9.59 4.79
C VAL A 76 30.65 10.08 3.39
N CYS A 77 29.86 10.99 2.84
CA CYS A 77 30.18 11.64 1.58
C CYS A 77 31.34 12.61 1.83
N GLU A 78 32.48 12.38 1.18
CA GLU A 78 33.47 13.42 1.06
C GLU A 78 32.83 14.54 0.22
N GLU A 79 32.80 15.76 0.75
CA GLU A 79 32.52 16.92 -0.10
C GLU A 79 33.54 16.85 -1.24
N LEU A 80 33.06 16.65 -2.47
CA LEU A 80 33.89 16.88 -3.63
C LEU A 80 34.34 18.33 -3.55
N ASN A 81 35.52 18.53 -2.97
CA ASN A 81 36.29 19.75 -3.07
C ASN A 81 36.56 19.94 -4.57
N LEU A 82 35.62 20.58 -5.25
CA LEU A 82 35.90 21.36 -6.44
C LEU A 82 36.66 22.62 -6.01
N GLU A 83 37.82 22.44 -5.35
CA GLU A 83 38.94 23.34 -5.54
C GLU A 83 39.47 22.97 -6.94
N GLY A 84 39.22 23.70 -8.02
CA GLY A 84 39.31 25.14 -8.20
C GLY A 84 40.07 25.32 -9.51
N ASN A 85 39.61 26.25 -10.35
CA ASN A 85 40.27 26.86 -11.52
C ASN A 85 41.76 26.54 -11.75
#